data_AF-A0A1Y0BBR6-F1
#
_entry.id   AF-A0A1Y0BBR6-F1
#
_cell.length_a   1.000
_cell.length_b   1.000
_cell.length_c   1.000
_cell.angle_alpha   90.00
_cell.angle_beta   90.00
_cell.angle_gamma   90.00
#
_symmetry.space_group_name_H-M   'P 1'
#
loop_
_entity.id
_entity.type
_entity.pdbx_description
1 polymer ?
#
loop_
_entity_poly.entity_id
_entity_poly.type
_entity_poly.pdbx_seq_one_letter_code
_entity_poly.pdbx_strand_id
1 'polypeptide(L)'
;MFISTRNRGFTLIELMVALVLGLVVVGGVMGVFMSTYQSNSQNIKAVRLNEEMRAVMSMMTRDIRRAGTRTLAWQPSLLGSDNPFSTAPSAGMWAVSNMSGAEPNSCVRLAYSISNDVGTDAANRFGYRLNTAGEIETYNHTGTWSCGGGGWQPVTDGNIAWVRSLVFTTTTEPGLSGLVDVRTVIVNLRAATHTRSLDPNNATATADCTNIDVVCRQLVEKIRLRNDAVL
;
A
#
# COMPACT_ATOMS: atom_id res chain seq x y z
N MET A 1 18.61 -66.71 38.30
CA MET A 1 18.35 -67.23 36.95
C MET A 1 18.60 -66.09 35.97
N PHE A 2 19.76 -66.07 35.29
CA PHE A 2 20.10 -65.03 34.32
C PHE A 2 19.76 -65.55 32.93
N ILE A 3 18.80 -64.93 32.26
CA ILE A 3 18.45 -65.24 30.87
C ILE A 3 19.59 -64.67 30.00
N SER A 4 20.43 -65.54 29.47
CA SER A 4 21.43 -65.16 28.47
C SER A 4 20.72 -64.95 27.13
N THR A 5 20.56 -63.69 26.74
CA THR A 5 20.03 -63.32 25.43
C THR A 5 21.12 -63.55 24.38
N ARG A 6 20.85 -64.46 23.45
CA ARG A 6 21.74 -64.77 22.33
C ARG A 6 21.65 -63.62 21.31
N ASN A 7 22.62 -62.71 21.32
CA ASN A 7 22.70 -61.63 20.34
C ASN A 7 22.94 -62.22 18.94
N ARG A 8 21.90 -62.21 18.10
CA ARG A 8 22.02 -62.49 16.66
C ARG A 8 22.50 -61.20 15.98
N GLY A 9 23.69 -61.25 15.36
CA GLY A 9 24.22 -60.13 14.58
C GLY A 9 23.45 -59.94 13.27
N PHE A 10 23.46 -58.72 12.74
CA PHE A 10 22.83 -58.38 11.46
C PHE A 10 23.68 -58.87 10.28
N THR A 11 23.01 -59.27 9.21
CA THR A 11 23.67 -59.61 7.95
C THR A 11 24.09 -58.35 7.20
N LEU A 12 25.13 -58.44 6.38
CA LEU A 12 25.62 -57.31 5.58
C LEU A 12 24.53 -56.79 4.62
N ILE A 13 23.70 -57.69 4.09
CA ILE A 13 22.57 -57.34 3.23
C ILE A 13 21.46 -56.58 3.98
N GLU A 14 21.16 -56.93 5.24
CA GLU A 14 20.20 -56.18 6.07
C GLU A 14 20.68 -54.75 6.34
N LEU A 15 21.98 -54.56 6.59
CA LEU A 15 22.56 -53.21 6.75
C LEU A 15 22.47 -52.38 5.47
N MET A 16 22.73 -52.99 4.31
CA MET A 16 22.61 -52.30 3.03
C MET A 16 21.16 -51.89 2.74
N VAL A 17 20.21 -52.79 2.95
CA VAL A 17 18.78 -52.51 2.74
C VAL A 17 18.29 -51.43 3.72
N ALA A 18 18.66 -51.51 5.01
CA ALA A 18 18.29 -50.51 6.01
C ALA A 18 18.82 -49.11 5.67
N LEU A 19 20.06 -49.01 5.19
CA LEU A 19 20.66 -47.73 4.79
C LEU A 19 19.94 -47.14 3.57
N VAL A 20 19.68 -47.96 2.56
CA VAL A 20 18.95 -47.52 1.35
C VAL A 20 17.56 -47.01 1.70
N LEU A 21 16.80 -47.75 2.51
CA LEU A 21 15.47 -47.32 2.96
C LEU A 21 15.54 -46.05 3.81
N GLY A 22 16.53 -45.92 4.70
CA GLY A 22 16.76 -44.71 5.48
C GLY A 22 17.02 -43.49 4.60
N LEU A 23 17.82 -43.66 3.54
CA LEU A 23 18.16 -42.58 2.61
C LEU A 23 16.94 -42.12 1.80
N VAL A 24 16.09 -43.05 1.37
CA VAL A 24 14.82 -42.73 0.69
C VAL A 24 13.88 -41.93 1.59
N VAL A 25 13.73 -42.33 2.86
CA VAL A 25 12.86 -41.62 3.81
C VAL A 25 13.37 -40.21 4.09
N VAL A 26 14.68 -40.05 4.36
CA VAL A 26 15.28 -38.73 4.61
C VAL A 26 15.14 -37.82 3.39
N GLY A 27 15.36 -38.34 2.19
CA GLY A 27 15.16 -37.60 0.94
C GLY A 27 13.72 -37.10 0.78
N GLY A 28 12.73 -37.95 1.08
CA GLY A 28 11.32 -37.57 1.06
C GLY A 28 10.98 -36.46 2.07
N VAL A 29 11.44 -36.60 3.32
CA VAL A 29 11.23 -35.60 4.37
C VAL A 29 11.87 -34.26 4.02
N MET A 30 13.08 -34.28 3.43
CA MET A 30 13.78 -33.07 3.02
C MET A 30 13.04 -32.32 1.91
N GLY A 31 12.39 -33.04 0.98
CA GLY A 31 11.52 -32.43 -0.04
C GLY A 31 10.33 -31.69 0.56
N VAL A 32 9.62 -32.32 1.50
CA VAL A 32 8.49 -31.70 2.21
C VAL A 32 8.93 -30.47 3.02
N PHE A 33 10.07 -30.59 3.69
CA PHE A 33 10.66 -29.50 4.46
C PHE A 33 10.99 -28.28 3.58
N MET A 34 11.65 -28.48 2.43
CA MET A 34 11.98 -27.39 1.51
C MET A 34 10.72 -26.69 0.98
N SER A 35 9.69 -27.46 0.60
CA SER A 35 8.40 -26.92 0.17
C SER A 35 7.72 -26.09 1.28
N THR A 36 7.76 -26.58 2.52
CA THR A 36 7.22 -25.86 3.69
C THR A 36 7.99 -24.57 3.95
N TYR A 37 9.31 -24.59 3.80
CA TYR A 37 10.18 -23.43 3.99
C TYR A 37 9.90 -22.33 2.96
N GLN A 38 9.76 -22.71 1.68
CA GLN A 38 9.40 -21.76 0.62
C GLN A 38 8.01 -21.16 0.85
N SER A 39 7.01 -21.99 1.18
CA SER A 39 5.64 -21.55 1.50
C SER A 39 5.61 -20.59 2.69
N ASN A 40 6.34 -20.90 3.77
CA ASN A 40 6.44 -20.02 4.93
C ASN A 40 7.08 -18.67 4.59
N SER A 41 8.14 -18.67 3.77
CA SER A 41 8.78 -17.43 3.31
C SER A 41 7.82 -16.56 2.49
N GLN A 42 7.08 -17.15 1.54
CA GLN A 42 6.08 -16.46 0.74
C GLN A 42 4.95 -15.89 1.62
N ASN A 43 4.47 -16.67 2.59
CA ASN A 43 3.45 -16.22 3.54
C ASN A 43 3.90 -15.00 4.35
N ILE A 44 5.13 -15.00 4.86
CA ILE A 44 5.67 -13.84 5.61
C ILE A 44 5.73 -12.60 4.72
N LYS A 45 6.20 -12.73 3.47
CA LYS A 45 6.23 -11.61 2.52
C LYS A 45 4.82 -11.09 2.21
N ALA A 46 3.85 -11.99 2.05
CA ALA A 46 2.45 -11.65 1.82
C ALA A 46 1.84 -10.86 2.99
N VAL A 47 2.16 -11.25 4.22
CA VAL A 47 1.70 -10.57 5.43
C VAL A 47 2.30 -9.17 5.50
N ARG A 48 3.61 -9.03 5.33
CA ARG A 48 4.29 -7.71 5.35
C ARG A 48 3.72 -6.75 4.30
N LEU A 49 3.56 -7.23 3.06
CA LEU A 49 2.93 -6.44 1.99
C LEU A 49 1.53 -5.97 2.39
N ASN A 50 0.70 -6.89 2.94
CA ASN A 50 -0.67 -6.55 3.33
C ASN A 50 -0.71 -5.55 4.51
N GLU A 51 0.18 -5.69 5.48
CA GLU A 51 0.30 -4.75 6.61
C GLU A 51 0.68 -3.36 6.13
N GLU A 52 1.68 -3.26 5.25
CA GLU A 52 2.14 -1.99 4.70
C GLU A 52 1.06 -1.31 3.85
N MET A 53 0.42 -2.05 2.93
CA MET A 53 -0.65 -1.50 2.09
C MET A 53 -1.85 -1.04 2.92
N ARG A 54 -2.21 -1.78 3.98
CA ARG A 54 -3.27 -1.36 4.91
C ARG A 54 -2.88 -0.13 5.71
N ALA A 55 -1.63 -0.02 6.15
CA ALA A 55 -1.14 1.14 6.89
C ALA A 55 -1.22 2.41 6.03
N VAL A 56 -0.71 2.34 4.79
CA VAL A 56 -0.72 3.46 3.84
C VAL A 56 -2.14 3.82 3.40
N MET A 57 -2.99 2.83 3.09
CA MET A 57 -4.41 3.07 2.79
C MET A 57 -5.13 3.73 3.96
N SER A 58 -4.88 3.29 5.20
CA SER A 58 -5.47 3.89 6.40
C SER A 58 -5.02 5.35 6.59
N MET A 59 -3.75 5.66 6.29
CA MET A 59 -3.22 7.03 6.31
C MET A 59 -3.92 7.91 5.28
N MET A 60 -3.98 7.47 4.01
CA MET A 60 -4.70 8.15 2.94
C MET A 60 -6.18 8.36 3.30
N THR A 61 -6.86 7.32 3.81
CA THR A 61 -8.28 7.39 4.18
C THR A 61 -8.54 8.41 5.30
N ARG A 62 -7.67 8.50 6.31
CA ARG A 62 -7.83 9.51 7.37
C ARG A 62 -7.71 10.93 6.82
N ASP A 63 -6.72 11.18 5.99
CA ASP A 63 -6.44 12.51 5.45
C ASP A 63 -7.50 12.94 4.44
N ILE A 64 -7.89 12.04 3.54
CA ILE A 64 -8.96 12.28 2.56
C ILE A 64 -10.29 12.55 3.26
N ARG A 65 -10.61 11.85 4.36
CA ARG A 65 -11.85 12.13 5.14
C ARG A 65 -11.88 13.54 5.73
N ARG A 66 -10.71 14.09 6.07
CA ARG A 66 -10.55 15.42 6.66
C ARG A 66 -10.41 16.53 5.62
N ALA A 67 -10.17 16.18 4.35
CA ALA A 67 -10.02 17.16 3.29
C ALA A 67 -11.18 18.17 3.28
N GLY A 68 -10.84 19.45 3.19
CA GLY A 68 -11.81 20.54 3.26
C GLY A 68 -12.21 20.98 4.66
N THR A 69 -11.83 20.28 5.75
CA THR A 69 -12.14 20.74 7.11
C THR A 69 -11.51 22.11 7.37
N ARG A 70 -12.35 23.11 7.68
CA ARG A 70 -11.94 24.52 7.80
C ARG A 70 -11.40 24.89 9.17
N THR A 71 -11.96 24.33 10.22
CA THR A 71 -11.56 24.55 11.62
C THR A 71 -12.05 23.38 12.45
N LEU A 72 -11.40 23.12 13.58
CA LEU A 72 -11.83 22.12 14.56
C LEU A 72 -12.82 22.68 15.59
N ALA A 73 -13.00 24.00 15.63
CA ALA A 73 -13.90 24.69 16.55
C ALA A 73 -15.17 25.17 15.82
N TRP A 74 -16.31 25.15 16.52
CA TRP A 74 -17.51 25.79 16.00
C TRP A 74 -17.32 27.32 16.00
N GLN A 75 -17.41 27.93 14.82
CA GLN A 75 -17.23 29.36 14.62
C GLN A 75 -18.41 29.90 13.79
N PRO A 76 -19.44 30.49 14.42
CA PRO A 76 -20.63 30.95 13.71
C PRO A 76 -20.34 32.10 12.74
N SER A 77 -19.24 32.82 12.92
CA SER A 77 -18.73 33.83 11.97
C SER A 77 -18.40 33.24 10.58
N LEU A 78 -18.30 31.91 10.46
CA LEU A 78 -18.01 31.23 9.20
C LEU A 78 -19.27 30.80 8.43
N LEU A 79 -20.46 30.89 9.04
CA LEU A 79 -21.73 30.55 8.39
C LEU A 79 -21.92 31.40 7.13
N GLY A 80 -22.13 30.73 5.99
CA GLY A 80 -22.31 31.39 4.68
C GLY A 80 -21.05 32.00 4.06
N SER A 81 -19.86 31.79 4.64
CA SER A 81 -18.60 32.23 4.02
C SER A 81 -17.91 31.10 3.27
N ASP A 82 -17.25 31.43 2.16
CA ASP A 82 -16.51 30.46 1.35
C ASP A 82 -15.47 29.72 2.18
N ASN A 83 -15.40 28.40 2.00
CA ASN A 83 -14.38 27.60 2.63
C ASN A 83 -13.09 27.71 1.79
N PRO A 84 -11.99 28.27 2.34
CA PRO A 84 -10.76 28.46 1.58
C PRO A 84 -10.08 27.13 1.24
N PHE A 85 -10.45 26.04 1.91
CA PHE A 85 -10.05 24.71 1.53
C PHE A 85 -10.94 24.09 0.46
N SER A 86 -12.04 24.73 0.04
CA SER A 86 -13.02 24.16 -0.89
C SER A 86 -12.97 24.68 -2.34
N THR A 87 -12.00 25.50 -2.72
CA THR A 87 -11.86 25.95 -4.11
C THR A 87 -11.27 24.82 -4.98
N ALA A 88 -12.03 24.34 -5.96
CA ALA A 88 -11.70 23.17 -6.79
C ALA A 88 -10.63 23.45 -7.87
N PRO A 89 -10.34 22.47 -8.75
CA PRO A 89 -9.03 21.86 -8.94
C PRO A 89 -8.07 22.67 -9.83
N SER A 90 -8.48 23.84 -10.31
CA SER A 90 -7.65 24.67 -11.19
C SER A 90 -6.67 25.56 -10.43
N ALA A 91 -6.91 25.87 -9.15
CA ALA A 91 -6.00 26.68 -8.33
C ALA A 91 -6.17 26.51 -6.81
N GLY A 92 -5.72 25.36 -6.28
CA GLY A 92 -5.20 25.29 -4.91
C GLY A 92 -6.17 24.80 -3.84
N MET A 93 -5.65 23.90 -3.00
CA MET A 93 -6.23 23.23 -1.82
C MET A 93 -6.80 21.82 -2.07
N TRP A 94 -7.25 21.49 -3.28
CA TRP A 94 -7.53 20.10 -3.67
C TRP A 94 -7.37 19.85 -5.16
N ALA A 95 -6.68 18.76 -5.52
CA ALA A 95 -6.54 18.35 -6.90
C ALA A 95 -6.14 16.88 -7.00
N VAL A 96 -6.71 16.19 -7.99
CA VAL A 96 -6.17 14.93 -8.48
C VAL A 96 -5.45 15.21 -9.80
N SER A 97 -4.22 14.72 -9.92
CA SER A 97 -3.41 14.83 -11.13
C SER A 97 -2.37 13.71 -11.12
N ASN A 98 -1.29 13.85 -11.87
CA ASN A 98 -0.22 12.86 -11.93
C ASN A 98 1.16 13.51 -11.79
N MET A 99 2.14 12.70 -11.40
CA MET A 99 3.55 13.03 -11.62
C MET A 99 3.90 12.73 -13.09
N SER A 100 4.82 13.50 -13.66
CA SER A 100 5.35 13.19 -15.00
C SER A 100 5.98 11.79 -15.00
N GLY A 101 5.62 10.94 -15.95
CA GLY A 101 6.07 9.56 -16.03
C GLY A 101 5.32 8.56 -15.14
N ALA A 102 4.34 9.01 -14.35
CA ALA A 102 3.43 8.14 -13.60
C ALA A 102 2.05 8.06 -14.28
N GLU A 103 1.23 7.07 -13.88
CA GLU A 103 -0.12 6.88 -14.40
C GLU A 103 -1.01 8.13 -14.18
N PRO A 104 -2.02 8.37 -15.03
CA PRO A 104 -3.01 9.42 -14.79
C PRO A 104 -3.67 9.28 -13.41
N ASN A 105 -3.96 10.40 -12.76
CA ASN A 105 -4.61 10.43 -11.45
C ASN A 105 -3.87 9.67 -10.34
N SER A 106 -2.54 9.53 -10.46
CA SER A 106 -1.67 8.87 -9.48
C SER A 106 -1.22 9.75 -8.31
N CYS A 107 -1.69 10.99 -8.28
CA CYS A 107 -1.40 11.94 -7.23
C CYS A 107 -2.66 12.67 -6.79
N VAL A 108 -2.86 12.73 -5.48
CA VAL A 108 -3.88 13.57 -4.84
C VAL A 108 -3.20 14.60 -3.95
N ARG A 109 -3.64 15.84 -4.08
CA ARG A 109 -3.31 16.95 -3.18
C ARG A 109 -4.58 17.36 -2.48
N LEU A 110 -4.48 17.54 -1.17
CA LEU A 110 -5.60 17.87 -0.32
C LEU A 110 -5.16 18.75 0.84
N ALA A 111 -6.03 19.65 1.28
CA ALA A 111 -5.73 20.51 2.41
C ALA A 111 -6.88 20.49 3.41
N TYR A 112 -6.50 20.62 4.68
CA TYR A 112 -7.43 20.72 5.80
C TYR A 112 -6.74 21.41 6.98
N SER A 113 -7.52 22.06 7.82
CA SER A 113 -7.01 22.70 9.02
C SER A 113 -6.59 21.67 10.07
N ILE A 114 -5.40 21.88 10.64
CA ILE A 114 -4.88 21.14 11.80
C ILE A 114 -5.03 21.93 13.11
N SER A 115 -5.48 23.18 13.03
CA SER A 115 -5.60 24.11 14.14
C SER A 115 -7.03 24.62 14.26
N ASN A 116 -7.26 25.52 15.21
CA ASN A 116 -8.56 26.20 15.37
C ASN A 116 -8.65 27.47 14.52
N ASP A 117 -7.59 27.81 13.78
CA ASP A 117 -7.61 28.93 12.85
C ASP A 117 -8.23 28.52 11.49
N VAL A 118 -8.49 29.55 10.70
CA VAL A 118 -9.16 29.47 9.40
C VAL A 118 -8.14 29.67 8.27
N GLY A 119 -6.83 29.63 8.58
CA GLY A 119 -5.75 29.96 7.66
C GLY A 119 -5.39 28.80 6.74
N THR A 120 -4.90 29.10 5.53
CA THR A 120 -4.42 28.09 4.57
C THR A 120 -2.89 28.01 4.55
N ASP A 121 -2.33 27.81 5.73
CA ASP A 121 -0.89 27.72 5.91
C ASP A 121 -0.30 26.50 5.19
N ALA A 122 1.01 26.52 4.94
CA ALA A 122 1.70 25.40 4.31
C ALA A 122 1.58 24.09 5.12
N ALA A 123 1.40 24.20 6.44
CA ALA A 123 1.16 23.07 7.34
C ALA A 123 -0.19 22.37 7.10
N ASN A 124 -1.16 23.05 6.50
CA ASN A 124 -2.48 22.51 6.20
C ASN A 124 -2.53 21.75 4.86
N ARG A 125 -1.39 21.60 4.16
CA ARG A 125 -1.29 21.01 2.83
C ARG A 125 -0.74 19.61 2.90
N PHE A 126 -1.52 18.64 2.44
CA PHE A 126 -1.19 17.22 2.44
C PHE A 126 -1.28 16.69 1.01
N GLY A 127 -0.79 15.48 0.81
CA GLY A 127 -0.92 14.84 -0.49
C GLY A 127 -0.22 13.51 -0.52
N TYR A 128 -0.64 12.70 -1.48
CA TYR A 128 -0.08 11.38 -1.75
C TYR A 128 0.17 11.26 -3.24
N ARG A 129 1.29 10.65 -3.62
CA ARG A 129 1.56 10.33 -5.02
C ARG A 129 2.28 9.00 -5.16
N LEU A 130 2.16 8.39 -6.32
CA LEU A 130 3.03 7.30 -6.75
C LEU A 130 4.23 7.88 -7.50
N ASN A 131 5.44 7.57 -7.03
CA ASN A 131 6.65 7.94 -7.75
C ASN A 131 6.95 6.92 -8.87
N THR A 132 7.90 7.27 -9.74
CA THR A 132 8.30 6.40 -10.86
C THR A 132 9.07 5.15 -10.44
N ALA A 133 9.58 5.10 -9.21
CA ALA A 133 10.20 3.91 -8.63
C ALA A 133 9.16 2.89 -8.11
N GLY A 134 7.90 3.29 -8.01
CA GLY A 134 6.80 2.45 -7.50
C GLY A 134 6.66 2.49 -5.98
N GLU A 135 6.97 3.63 -5.37
CA GLU A 135 6.74 3.90 -3.96
C GLU A 135 5.66 4.98 -3.81
N ILE A 136 4.83 4.85 -2.78
CA ILE A 136 3.90 5.90 -2.40
C ILE A 136 4.66 6.91 -1.55
N GLU A 137 4.52 8.17 -1.90
CA GLU A 137 5.12 9.30 -1.20
C GLU A 137 4.03 10.18 -0.59
N THR A 138 4.34 10.75 0.57
CA THR A 138 3.55 11.82 1.20
C THR A 138 4.27 13.15 1.08
N TYR A 139 3.51 14.25 1.04
CA TYR A 139 4.09 15.59 1.06
C TYR A 139 4.58 15.95 2.46
N ASN A 140 5.81 16.43 2.58
CA ASN A 140 6.47 16.72 3.86
C ASN A 140 6.45 18.21 4.24
N HIS A 141 5.59 19.02 3.61
CA HIS A 141 5.49 20.47 3.81
C HIS A 141 6.71 21.28 3.36
N THR A 142 7.64 20.69 2.61
CA THR A 142 8.77 21.41 2.02
C THR A 142 8.63 21.55 0.51
N GLY A 143 9.24 22.57 -0.10
CA GLY A 143 9.21 22.73 -1.56
C GLY A 143 7.86 23.16 -2.13
N THR A 144 7.62 22.80 -3.40
CA THR A 144 6.44 23.24 -4.15
C THR A 144 5.35 22.17 -4.06
N TRP A 145 4.25 22.49 -3.38
CA TRP A 145 3.10 21.60 -3.23
C TRP A 145 2.35 21.35 -4.56
N SER A 146 2.91 20.48 -5.38
CA SER A 146 2.41 20.04 -6.68
C SER A 146 2.86 18.61 -6.92
N CYS A 147 2.11 17.85 -7.73
CA CYS A 147 2.40 16.45 -8.00
C CYS A 147 3.74 16.24 -8.73
N GLY A 148 4.20 17.23 -9.49
CA GLY A 148 5.54 17.26 -10.11
C GLY A 148 6.60 18.02 -9.31
N GLY A 149 6.25 18.57 -8.15
CA GLY A 149 7.17 19.36 -7.31
C GLY A 149 8.07 18.49 -6.44
N GLY A 150 8.95 19.15 -5.69
CA GLY A 150 9.73 18.55 -4.60
C GLY A 150 8.97 18.47 -3.28
N GLY A 151 9.62 17.95 -2.23
CA GLY A 151 9.03 17.84 -0.89
C GLY A 151 8.17 16.59 -0.67
N TRP A 152 8.49 15.53 -1.38
CA TRP A 152 7.80 14.26 -1.27
C TRP A 152 8.74 13.25 -0.61
N GLN A 153 8.20 12.46 0.31
CA GLN A 153 8.95 11.48 1.07
C GLN A 153 8.24 10.12 0.99
N PRO A 154 8.96 9.02 0.74
CA PRO A 154 8.37 7.69 0.68
C PRO A 154 7.76 7.31 2.04
N VAL A 155 6.56 6.73 1.98
CA VAL A 155 5.86 6.09 3.11
C VAL A 155 5.79 4.57 2.97
N THR A 156 6.12 4.06 1.78
CA THR A 156 6.33 2.64 1.50
C THR A 156 7.82 2.34 1.32
N ASP A 157 8.22 1.12 1.61
CA ASP A 157 9.55 0.58 1.33
C ASP A 157 9.52 -0.18 0.00
N GLY A 158 10.23 0.33 -1.02
CA GLY A 158 10.34 -0.32 -2.32
C GLY A 158 10.91 -1.75 -2.32
N ASN A 159 11.56 -2.18 -1.23
CA ASN A 159 12.04 -3.57 -1.06
C ASN A 159 10.96 -4.52 -0.53
N ILE A 160 9.92 -4.00 0.12
CA ILE A 160 8.83 -4.81 0.67
C ILE A 160 7.67 -4.82 -0.34
N ALA A 161 7.24 -3.63 -0.75
CA ALA A 161 6.08 -3.42 -1.60
C ALA A 161 6.45 -2.57 -2.81
N TRP A 162 6.33 -3.16 -4.00
CA TRP A 162 6.38 -2.42 -5.24
C TRP A 162 4.97 -2.05 -5.67
N VAL A 163 4.64 -0.76 -5.59
CA VAL A 163 3.33 -0.23 -5.97
C VAL A 163 3.29 -0.04 -7.48
N ARG A 164 2.34 -0.73 -8.11
CA ARG A 164 2.16 -0.76 -9.57
C ARG A 164 1.27 0.35 -10.05
N SER A 165 0.14 0.50 -9.39
CA SER A 165 -0.86 1.49 -9.73
C SER A 165 -1.42 2.09 -8.45
N LEU A 166 -1.57 3.41 -8.46
CA LEU A 166 -2.33 4.15 -7.48
C LEU A 166 -3.18 5.10 -8.29
N VAL A 167 -4.51 5.01 -8.15
CA VAL A 167 -5.43 5.85 -8.91
C VAL A 167 -6.46 6.43 -7.97
N PHE A 168 -6.60 7.75 -8.00
CA PHE A 168 -7.62 8.49 -7.28
C PHE A 168 -8.76 8.86 -8.23
N THR A 169 -9.97 8.48 -7.90
CA THR A 169 -11.17 8.87 -8.66
C THR A 169 -12.09 9.67 -7.76
N THR A 170 -12.39 10.91 -8.14
CA THR A 170 -13.34 11.76 -7.41
C THR A 170 -14.74 11.65 -8.01
N THR A 171 -15.73 11.75 -7.14
CA THR A 171 -17.15 11.87 -7.54
C THR A 171 -17.70 13.16 -6.98
N THR A 172 -18.38 13.91 -7.83
CA THR A 172 -18.97 15.21 -7.51
C THR A 172 -20.50 15.12 -7.41
N GLU A 173 -21.11 15.93 -6.55
CA GLU A 173 -22.57 16.15 -6.55
C GLU A 173 -22.93 17.14 -7.67
N PRO A 174 -24.00 16.88 -8.46
CA PRO A 174 -24.48 17.82 -9.46
C PRO A 174 -24.99 19.11 -8.81
N GLY A 175 -24.59 20.27 -9.35
CA GLY A 175 -25.18 21.57 -9.00
C GLY A 175 -24.46 22.37 -7.90
N LEU A 176 -23.36 21.86 -7.36
CA LEU A 176 -22.42 22.63 -6.55
C LEU A 176 -21.19 22.97 -7.42
N SER A 177 -20.40 23.97 -7.03
CA SER A 177 -19.08 24.25 -7.64
C SER A 177 -18.00 24.28 -6.55
N GLY A 178 -17.03 23.37 -6.59
CA GLY A 178 -15.95 23.32 -5.59
C GLY A 178 -15.60 21.92 -5.06
N LEU A 179 -14.74 21.89 -4.05
CA LEU A 179 -14.54 20.74 -3.15
C LEU A 179 -15.79 20.49 -2.29
N VAL A 180 -16.75 21.42 -2.29
CA VAL A 180 -18.13 21.22 -1.83
C VAL A 180 -18.83 20.17 -2.72
N ASP A 181 -18.38 19.98 -3.96
CA ASP A 181 -18.97 19.00 -4.89
C ASP A 181 -18.37 17.62 -4.63
N VAL A 182 -17.06 17.55 -4.37
CA VAL A 182 -16.35 16.28 -4.19
C VAL A 182 -16.84 15.61 -2.91
N ARG A 183 -17.70 14.61 -3.07
CA ARG A 183 -18.33 13.92 -1.95
C ARG A 183 -17.64 12.63 -1.59
N THR A 184 -17.04 11.97 -2.57
CA THR A 184 -16.35 10.71 -2.37
C THR A 184 -15.12 10.61 -3.27
N VAL A 185 -14.05 10.07 -2.70
CA VAL A 185 -12.83 9.66 -3.40
C VAL A 185 -12.73 8.15 -3.34
N ILE A 186 -12.52 7.52 -4.49
CA ILE A 186 -12.21 6.10 -4.60
C ILE A 186 -10.71 6.00 -4.82
N VAL A 187 -10.03 5.27 -3.95
CA VAL A 187 -8.61 4.96 -4.06
C VAL A 187 -8.49 3.52 -4.56
N ASN A 188 -7.84 3.33 -5.70
CA ASN A 188 -7.49 2.01 -6.21
C ASN A 188 -5.98 1.83 -6.17
N LEU A 189 -5.53 0.95 -5.29
CA LEU A 189 -4.12 0.66 -5.03
C LEU A 189 -3.81 -0.78 -5.40
N ARG A 190 -2.77 -0.98 -6.23
CA ARG A 190 -2.23 -2.30 -6.54
C ARG A 190 -0.75 -2.34 -6.23
N ALA A 191 -0.32 -3.36 -5.50
CA ALA A 191 1.07 -3.58 -5.15
C ALA A 191 1.43 -5.07 -5.21
N ALA A 192 2.72 -5.34 -5.37
CA ALA A 192 3.28 -6.67 -5.40
C ALA A 192 4.54 -6.76 -4.53
N THR A 193 4.88 -7.96 -4.06
CA THR A 193 6.15 -8.17 -3.35
C THR A 193 7.32 -7.95 -4.29
N HIS A 194 8.39 -7.30 -3.80
CA HIS A 194 9.65 -7.23 -4.52
C HIS A 194 10.34 -8.60 -4.46
N THR A 195 9.85 -9.53 -5.27
CA THR A 195 10.54 -10.79 -5.52
C THR A 195 11.23 -10.63 -6.86
N ARG A 196 12.57 -10.59 -6.82
CA ARG A 196 13.37 -10.80 -8.02
C ARG A 196 12.98 -12.17 -8.54
N SER A 197 12.08 -12.20 -9.51
CA SER A 197 11.77 -13.41 -10.25
C SER A 197 13.10 -13.94 -10.75
N LEU A 198 13.47 -15.17 -10.36
CA LEU A 198 14.64 -15.84 -10.91
C LEU A 198 14.39 -16.32 -12.34
N ASP A 199 13.17 -16.10 -12.85
CA ASP A 199 12.80 -16.34 -14.23
C ASP A 199 13.27 -15.18 -15.12
N PRO A 200 14.24 -15.41 -16.04
CA PRO A 200 14.74 -14.39 -16.95
C PRO A 200 13.68 -13.85 -17.92
N ASN A 201 12.53 -14.52 -18.07
CA ASN A 201 11.43 -14.05 -18.92
C ASN A 201 10.55 -12.99 -18.26
N ASN A 202 10.71 -12.76 -16.95
CA ASN A 202 9.80 -11.93 -16.15
C ASN A 202 10.40 -10.57 -15.74
N ALA A 203 11.45 -10.13 -16.45
CA ALA A 203 12.15 -8.86 -16.22
C ALA A 203 11.45 -7.64 -16.86
N THR A 204 10.26 -7.83 -17.44
CA THR A 204 9.49 -6.75 -18.07
C THR A 204 8.43 -6.20 -17.10
N ALA A 205 8.09 -4.91 -17.27
CA ALA A 205 7.19 -4.14 -16.40
C ALA A 205 5.75 -4.69 -16.27
N THR A 206 5.45 -5.80 -16.95
CA THR A 206 4.18 -6.53 -16.99
C THR A 206 4.28 -7.90 -16.30
N ALA A 207 5.11 -8.03 -15.26
CA ALA A 207 5.00 -9.13 -14.30
C ALA A 207 3.68 -8.97 -13.52
N ASP A 208 2.57 -9.23 -14.23
CA ASP A 208 1.23 -9.43 -13.72
C ASP A 208 1.29 -10.54 -12.66
N CYS A 209 0.27 -10.57 -11.83
CA CYS A 209 0.08 -11.50 -10.71
C CYS A 209 -0.04 -12.98 -11.11
N THR A 210 0.53 -13.37 -12.24
CA THR A 210 0.58 -14.69 -12.85
C THR A 210 1.77 -15.52 -12.37
N ASN A 211 2.80 -14.91 -11.77
CA ASN A 211 3.94 -15.63 -11.21
C ASN A 211 3.63 -16.15 -9.79
N ILE A 212 3.88 -17.43 -9.54
CA ILE A 212 3.62 -18.10 -8.26
C ILE A 212 4.46 -17.54 -7.09
N ASP A 213 5.60 -16.89 -7.38
CA ASP A 213 6.48 -16.30 -6.37
C ASP A 213 6.13 -14.83 -6.03
N VAL A 214 5.29 -14.18 -6.85
CA VAL A 214 4.90 -12.78 -6.67
C VAL A 214 3.55 -12.72 -5.96
N VAL A 215 3.54 -12.18 -4.75
CA VAL A 215 2.27 -11.95 -4.03
C VAL A 215 1.74 -10.58 -4.43
N CYS A 216 0.57 -10.55 -5.04
CA CYS A 216 -0.14 -9.31 -5.35
C CYS A 216 -1.23 -8.98 -4.35
N ARG A 217 -1.44 -7.69 -4.12
CA ARG A 217 -2.56 -7.14 -3.36
C ARG A 217 -3.19 -5.97 -4.09
N GLN A 218 -4.51 -6.00 -4.17
CA GLN A 218 -5.31 -4.86 -4.61
C GLN A 218 -6.22 -4.43 -3.46
N LEU A 219 -6.20 -3.13 -3.16
CA LEU A 219 -7.10 -2.50 -2.20
C LEU A 219 -7.89 -1.42 -2.92
N VAL A 220 -9.21 -1.46 -2.75
CA VAL A 220 -10.10 -0.40 -3.25
C VAL A 220 -10.90 0.12 -2.07
N GLU A 221 -10.71 1.40 -1.74
CA GLU A 221 -11.48 2.06 -0.68
C GLU A 221 -12.29 3.22 -1.25
N LYS A 222 -13.57 3.24 -0.89
CA LYS A 222 -14.49 4.35 -1.15
C LYS A 222 -14.57 5.23 0.09
N ILE A 223 -14.08 6.46 -0.02
CA ILE A 223 -13.91 7.37 1.11
C ILE A 223 -14.84 8.57 0.92
N ARG A 224 -15.79 8.75 1.85
CA ARG A 224 -16.63 9.95 1.90
C ARG A 224 -15.89 11.07 2.65
N LEU A 225 -15.90 12.27 2.09
CA LEU A 225 -15.36 13.46 2.76
C LEU A 225 -16.34 13.91 3.87
N ARG A 226 -15.81 14.46 4.97
CA ARG A 226 -16.61 14.99 6.09
C ARG A 226 -16.76 16.51 6.05
N ASN A 227 -16.67 17.11 4.86
CA ASN A 227 -16.82 18.55 4.65
C ASN A 227 -18.28 18.98 4.44
N ASP A 228 -19.22 18.30 5.09
CA ASP A 228 -20.64 18.66 5.00
C ASP A 228 -20.81 20.05 5.66
N ALA A 229 -21.44 21.00 4.95
CA ALA A 229 -21.71 22.33 5.49
C ALA A 229 -22.62 22.19 6.72
N VAL A 230 -22.19 22.74 7.85
CA VAL A 230 -23.06 22.89 9.02
C VAL A 230 -24.04 24.01 8.67
N LEU A 231 -25.22 23.62 8.19
CA LEU A 231 -26.36 24.51 7.98
C LEU A 231 -26.89 25.03 9.32
#